data_AF-A0A9E3AK04-F1
#
_entry.id   AF-A0A9E3AK04-F1
#
_cell.length_a   1.000
_cell.length_b   1.000
_cell.length_c   1.000
_cell.angle_alpha   90.00
_cell.angle_beta   90.00
_cell.angle_gamma   90.00
#
_symmetry.space_group_name_H-M   'P 1'
#
loop_
_entity.id
_entity.type
_entity.pdbx_description
1 polymer ?
#
loop_
_entity_poly.entity_id
_entity_poly.type
_entity_poly.pdbx_seq_one_letter_code
_entity_poly.pdbx_strand_id
1 'polypeptide(L)'
;MAACAGGGGSSAPSPPAFLIGALAAATTGATPPTTASGGFQQATQPGVNFTLAAGSTPAAGTAFALTQSALQVTTTGLSADTATNAATATLSLLNLSSSANSFELKLPSLGVDADLSFGAATDTALAGGGYASLNDLTPGGIGGLDYAIMGEWLLKDASDANVTHAGVFLAGYQTPVANMPTSGTATYSLNSGAAGELFLPKPGSFGQASQLNLAGDVSLTANFGTGAISGALTNMVASAPGSTTTTPWNSVSLNGSISGDTFSGATAATTAPSNADALASSATGSLSGGFYGPWADEVGAVWTLSDGAKSAVGVFGAATSFTVSPPAAATTGATPPTTATGGFQQATQASPNFTLASGSIPAAGTAFALTQSALQVTTTGLSADAATNAATATLSLVNLSSSATSFELKL
;
A
#
# COMPACT_ATOMS: atom_id res chain seq x y z
N MET A 1 38.72 -61.26 -29.25
CA MET A 1 38.02 -60.82 -28.03
C MET A 1 38.92 -59.82 -27.31
N ALA A 2 38.74 -58.53 -27.57
CA ALA A 2 39.46 -57.45 -26.89
C ALA A 2 38.45 -56.75 -25.96
N ALA A 3 38.68 -56.86 -24.66
CA ALA A 3 37.86 -56.25 -23.63
C ALA A 3 38.35 -54.81 -23.38
N CYS A 4 37.51 -53.83 -23.69
CA CYS A 4 37.71 -52.43 -23.29
C CYS A 4 37.20 -52.25 -21.86
N ALA A 5 38.11 -52.03 -20.92
CA ALA A 5 37.82 -51.83 -19.50
C ALA A 5 37.67 -50.33 -19.17
N GLY A 6 36.53 -50.00 -18.56
CA GLY A 6 36.42 -49.12 -17.38
C GLY A 6 36.89 -47.67 -17.50
N GLY A 7 36.01 -46.78 -17.96
CA GLY A 7 36.09 -45.35 -17.65
C GLY A 7 35.52 -45.08 -16.26
N GLY A 8 36.40 -44.80 -15.28
CA GLY A 8 36.02 -44.33 -13.95
C GLY A 8 35.55 -42.88 -14.04
N GLY A 9 34.24 -42.65 -13.94
CA GLY A 9 33.66 -41.32 -13.82
C GLY A 9 33.94 -40.76 -12.44
N SER A 10 34.95 -39.91 -12.33
CA SER A 10 35.16 -39.05 -11.16
C SER A 10 33.95 -38.12 -11.03
N SER A 11 33.00 -38.47 -10.16
CA SER A 11 31.91 -37.56 -9.80
C SER A 11 32.54 -36.31 -9.18
N ALA A 12 32.51 -35.20 -9.90
CA ALA A 12 32.92 -33.91 -9.37
C ALA A 12 32.15 -33.68 -8.05
N PRO A 13 32.82 -33.22 -6.98
CA PRO A 13 32.13 -32.94 -5.72
C PRO A 13 30.97 -31.97 -5.99
N SER A 14 29.78 -32.32 -5.50
CA SER A 14 28.63 -31.41 -5.55
C SER A 14 29.06 -30.11 -4.87
N PRO A 15 28.86 -28.93 -5.51
CA PRO A 15 29.15 -27.67 -4.87
C PRO A 15 28.37 -27.59 -3.54
N PRO A 16 28.96 -26.97 -2.50
CA PRO A 16 28.31 -26.82 -1.20
C PRO A 16 26.95 -26.14 -1.37
N ALA A 17 25.96 -26.61 -0.62
CA ALA A 17 24.62 -26.04 -0.63
C ALA A 17 24.69 -24.57 -0.22
N PHE A 18 24.13 -23.71 -1.06
CA PHE A 18 23.96 -22.29 -0.77
C PHE A 18 22.89 -22.13 0.30
N LEU A 19 23.27 -21.59 1.45
CA LEU A 19 22.35 -21.31 2.55
C LEU A 19 22.11 -19.81 2.58
N ILE A 20 20.85 -19.41 2.44
CA ILE A 20 20.45 -18.03 2.73
C ILE A 20 20.15 -17.94 4.23
N GLY A 21 20.85 -17.05 4.93
CA GLY A 21 20.57 -16.79 6.34
C GLY A 21 19.16 -16.26 6.51
N ALA A 22 18.56 -16.48 7.69
CA ALA A 22 17.28 -15.85 8.02
C ALA A 22 17.38 -14.33 7.83
N LEU A 23 16.38 -13.75 7.18
CA LEU A 23 16.33 -12.31 6.99
C LEU A 23 16.04 -11.63 8.33
N ALA A 24 16.77 -10.55 8.62
CA ALA A 24 16.49 -9.73 9.79
C ALA A 24 15.13 -9.07 9.61
N ALA A 25 14.44 -8.87 10.73
CA ALA A 25 13.28 -8.01 10.72
C ALA A 25 13.69 -6.61 10.31
N ALA A 26 12.86 -5.97 9.49
CA ALA A 26 12.98 -4.55 9.25
C ALA A 26 12.94 -3.79 10.57
N THR A 27 13.78 -2.77 10.69
CA THR A 27 13.84 -1.92 11.88
C THR A 27 13.74 -0.47 11.49
N THR A 28 13.08 0.31 12.34
CA THR A 28 13.24 1.75 12.36
C THR A 28 14.57 2.01 13.09
N GLY A 29 15.53 2.65 12.44
CA GLY A 29 16.85 2.89 13.03
C GLY A 29 16.73 3.53 14.43
N ALA A 30 17.62 3.17 15.36
CA ALA A 30 17.48 3.52 16.78
C ALA A 30 17.59 5.03 17.09
N THR A 31 18.00 5.85 16.12
CA THR A 31 18.19 7.29 16.32
C THR A 31 17.23 8.09 15.45
N PRO A 32 16.25 8.80 16.00
CA PRO A 32 15.32 9.59 15.22
C PRO A 32 16.02 10.75 14.49
N PRO A 33 15.73 11.02 13.18
CA PRO A 33 16.13 12.25 12.51
C PRO A 33 15.73 13.50 13.32
N THR A 34 16.56 14.52 13.30
CA THR A 34 16.56 15.64 14.25
C THR A 34 15.41 16.66 14.10
N THR A 35 14.22 16.30 13.60
CA THR A 35 13.15 17.29 13.36
C THR A 35 11.72 16.93 13.77
N ALA A 36 11.49 15.89 14.58
CA ALA A 36 10.31 15.79 15.46
C ALA A 36 10.55 14.77 16.58
N SER A 37 9.80 14.86 17.69
CA SER A 37 9.79 13.85 18.76
C SER A 37 9.42 12.48 18.18
N GLY A 38 10.40 11.63 17.91
CA GLY A 38 10.20 10.30 17.30
C GLY A 38 10.83 10.12 15.90
N GLY A 39 11.39 11.17 15.30
CA GLY A 39 12.24 11.06 14.10
C GLY A 39 11.53 11.01 12.75
N PHE A 40 10.23 10.80 12.75
CA PHE A 40 9.42 10.84 11.54
C PHE A 40 8.79 12.22 11.35
N GLN A 41 8.57 12.60 10.10
CA GLN A 41 7.70 13.73 9.79
C GLN A 41 6.28 13.33 10.13
N GLN A 42 5.55 14.16 10.89
CA GLN A 42 4.15 13.89 11.23
C GLN A 42 3.22 14.59 10.24
N ALA A 43 2.13 13.90 9.88
CA ALA A 43 1.06 14.47 9.07
C ALA A 43 0.27 15.53 9.87
N THR A 44 -0.20 16.57 9.19
CA THR A 44 -1.03 17.65 9.76
C THR A 44 -2.27 17.90 8.90
N GLN A 45 -3.27 18.64 9.41
CA GLN A 45 -4.45 19.01 8.63
C GLN A 45 -4.71 20.54 8.69
N PRO A 46 -4.78 21.25 7.53
CA PRO A 46 -4.36 20.81 6.20
C PRO A 46 -2.83 20.62 6.17
N GLY A 47 -2.37 19.52 5.58
CA GLY A 47 -0.97 19.11 5.66
C GLY A 47 -0.26 18.98 4.33
N VAL A 48 1.05 18.87 4.45
CA VAL A 48 1.98 18.54 3.37
C VAL A 48 1.85 17.04 3.05
N ASN A 49 1.86 16.70 1.77
CA ASN A 49 1.76 15.35 1.23
C ASN A 49 2.56 15.27 -0.09
N PHE A 50 2.68 14.08 -0.69
CA PHE A 50 3.39 13.85 -1.94
C PHE A 50 2.56 14.12 -3.20
N THR A 51 1.34 14.64 -3.06
CA THR A 51 0.54 15.02 -4.24
C THR A 51 1.15 16.23 -4.92
N LEU A 52 1.26 16.19 -6.25
CA LEU A 52 1.76 17.31 -7.07
C LEU A 52 0.79 18.51 -7.15
N ALA A 53 -0.23 18.56 -6.27
CA ALA A 53 -1.11 19.70 -6.17
C ALA A 53 -0.36 20.91 -5.60
N ALA A 54 -0.67 22.11 -6.12
CA ALA A 54 0.04 23.32 -5.72
C ALA A 54 -0.15 23.60 -4.22
N GLY A 55 0.97 23.72 -3.49
CA GLY A 55 1.00 24.12 -2.08
C GLY A 55 0.92 22.98 -1.07
N SER A 56 0.83 21.72 -1.50
CA SER A 56 0.86 20.55 -0.61
C SER A 56 2.15 19.75 -0.69
N THR A 57 3.07 20.03 -1.62
CA THR A 57 4.31 19.24 -1.77
C THR A 57 5.32 19.52 -0.65
N PRO A 58 6.16 18.54 -0.27
CA PRO A 58 7.21 18.77 0.71
C PRO A 58 8.22 19.79 0.19
N ALA A 59 8.75 20.61 1.09
CA ALA A 59 9.83 21.52 0.73
C ALA A 59 11.09 20.72 0.39
N ALA A 60 11.87 21.20 -0.58
CA ALA A 60 13.21 20.65 -0.82
C ALA A 60 14.05 20.71 0.47
N GLY A 61 14.82 19.66 0.73
CA GLY A 61 15.55 19.42 1.97
C GLY A 61 14.75 18.70 3.07
N THR A 62 13.44 18.45 2.88
CA THR A 62 12.67 17.66 3.84
C THR A 62 13.21 16.23 3.90
N ALA A 63 13.72 15.83 5.06
CA ALA A 63 14.29 14.51 5.30
C ALA A 63 13.29 13.58 6.00
N PHE A 64 13.19 12.35 5.50
CA PHE A 64 12.37 11.29 6.04
C PHE A 64 13.24 10.12 6.52
N ALA A 65 12.98 9.61 7.73
CA ALA A 65 13.54 8.33 8.16
C ALA A 65 13.01 7.20 7.29
N LEU A 66 13.88 6.23 6.99
CA LEU A 66 13.49 5.01 6.31
C LEU A 66 13.06 3.94 7.31
N THR A 67 11.88 3.36 7.09
CA THR A 67 11.60 2.00 7.54
C THR A 67 12.06 1.07 6.43
N GLN A 68 13.08 0.24 6.68
CA GLN A 68 13.72 -0.52 5.62
C GLN A 68 14.04 -1.97 5.99
N SER A 69 14.20 -2.80 4.96
CA SER A 69 14.82 -4.12 5.04
C SER A 69 15.97 -4.17 4.04
N ALA A 70 17.19 -4.17 4.56
CA ALA A 70 18.44 -4.20 3.82
C ALA A 70 19.06 -5.61 3.79
N LEU A 71 19.61 -5.96 2.65
CA LEU A 71 20.33 -7.19 2.36
C LEU A 71 21.75 -6.87 1.92
N GLN A 72 22.67 -7.77 2.24
CA GLN A 72 24.00 -7.82 1.68
C GLN A 72 24.13 -9.05 0.79
N VAL A 73 24.65 -8.83 -0.42
CA VAL A 73 25.01 -9.84 -1.40
C VAL A 73 26.51 -10.10 -1.27
N THR A 74 26.88 -11.31 -0.88
CA THR A 74 28.26 -11.75 -0.75
C THR A 74 28.58 -12.85 -1.75
N THR A 75 29.85 -13.18 -1.90
CA THR A 75 30.29 -14.35 -2.67
C THR A 75 29.79 -15.67 -2.08
N THR A 76 29.43 -15.70 -0.80
CA THR A 76 28.86 -16.90 -0.16
C THR A 76 27.34 -16.93 -0.17
N GLY A 77 26.71 -15.79 -0.46
CA GLY A 77 25.28 -15.68 -0.66
C GLY A 77 24.64 -14.44 -0.07
N LEU A 78 23.34 -14.55 0.17
CA LEU A 78 22.52 -13.45 0.65
C LEU A 78 22.38 -13.54 2.17
N SER A 79 22.50 -12.40 2.81
CA SER A 79 22.26 -12.27 4.25
C SER A 79 21.64 -10.92 4.54
N ALA A 80 20.97 -10.81 5.69
CA ALA A 80 20.46 -9.53 6.14
C ALA A 80 21.62 -8.59 6.49
N ASP A 81 21.56 -7.36 6.00
CA ASP A 81 22.50 -6.32 6.41
C ASP A 81 22.01 -5.72 7.74
N THR A 82 22.34 -6.40 8.84
CA THR A 82 21.91 -6.01 10.19
C THR A 82 22.43 -4.64 10.60
N ALA A 83 23.62 -4.24 10.13
CA ALA A 83 24.20 -2.93 10.42
C ALA A 83 23.39 -1.82 9.75
N THR A 84 23.04 -1.99 8.47
CA THR A 84 22.23 -1.02 7.73
C THR A 84 20.78 -0.99 8.17
N ASN A 85 20.20 -2.13 8.56
CA ASN A 85 18.87 -2.16 9.15
C ASN A 85 18.83 -1.38 10.48
N ALA A 86 19.83 -1.55 11.34
CA ALA A 86 19.89 -0.86 12.63
C ALA A 86 20.25 0.64 12.52
N ALA A 87 20.90 1.04 11.43
CA ALA A 87 21.32 2.41 11.20
C ALA A 87 20.14 3.32 10.80
N THR A 88 20.21 4.59 11.17
CA THR A 88 19.23 5.60 10.75
C THR A 88 19.54 6.03 9.32
N ALA A 89 18.92 5.35 8.35
CA ALA A 89 18.90 5.80 6.97
C ALA A 89 17.87 6.92 6.76
N THR A 90 18.17 7.85 5.86
CA THR A 90 17.25 8.94 5.51
C THR A 90 17.16 9.14 4.00
N LEU A 91 16.00 9.62 3.58
CA LEU A 91 15.74 10.09 2.23
C LEU A 91 15.30 11.56 2.28
N SER A 92 16.10 12.46 1.72
CA SER A 92 15.78 13.89 1.69
C SER A 92 15.25 14.28 0.32
N LEU A 93 14.10 14.96 0.26
CA LEU A 93 13.56 15.42 -1.01
C LEU A 93 14.45 16.51 -1.62
N LEU A 94 14.89 16.36 -2.86
CA LEU A 94 15.60 17.42 -3.59
C LEU A 94 14.67 18.12 -4.57
N ASN A 95 13.91 17.33 -5.35
CA ASN A 95 12.94 17.83 -6.31
C ASN A 95 11.77 16.86 -6.45
N LEU A 96 10.54 17.37 -6.41
CA LEU A 96 9.32 16.62 -6.70
C LEU A 96 8.58 17.29 -7.85
N SER A 97 8.40 16.58 -8.97
CA SER A 97 7.71 17.12 -10.14
C SER A 97 7.06 16.03 -10.98
N SER A 98 6.25 16.39 -11.96
CA SER A 98 5.61 15.42 -12.85
C SER A 98 6.58 14.67 -13.77
N SER A 99 7.82 15.12 -13.92
CA SER A 99 8.78 14.57 -14.88
C SER A 99 10.13 14.17 -14.29
N ALA A 100 10.46 14.64 -13.09
CA ALA A 100 11.73 14.36 -12.43
C ALA A 100 11.55 14.39 -10.91
N ASN A 101 11.84 13.26 -10.27
CA ASN A 101 11.80 13.11 -8.82
C ASN A 101 13.19 12.73 -8.34
N SER A 102 13.81 13.60 -7.54
CA SER A 102 15.16 13.39 -7.03
C SER A 102 15.23 13.54 -5.52
N PHE A 103 16.11 12.74 -4.92
CA PHE A 103 16.26 12.59 -3.49
C PHE A 103 17.74 12.40 -3.13
N GLU A 104 18.13 12.90 -1.97
CA GLU A 104 19.40 12.57 -1.34
C GLU A 104 19.18 11.32 -0.48
N LEU A 105 19.89 10.23 -0.78
CA LEU A 105 19.89 9.01 0.01
C LEU A 105 21.12 8.99 0.93
N LYS A 106 20.88 8.84 2.23
CA LYS A 106 21.92 8.67 3.26
C LYS A 106 21.83 7.32 3.94
N LEU A 107 22.88 6.50 3.79
CA LEU A 107 23.06 5.22 4.47
C LEU A 107 24.38 5.25 5.28
N PRO A 108 24.36 5.73 6.53
CA PRO A 108 25.60 5.96 7.29
C PRO A 108 26.45 4.71 7.52
N SER A 109 25.82 3.55 7.71
CA SER A 109 26.51 2.26 7.88
C SER A 109 27.35 1.86 6.66
N LEU A 110 26.97 2.34 5.47
CA LEU A 110 27.60 2.05 4.18
C LEU A 110 28.40 3.23 3.64
N GLY A 111 28.41 4.37 4.36
CA GLY A 111 29.07 5.60 3.90
C GLY A 111 28.44 6.21 2.64
N VAL A 112 27.17 5.93 2.37
CA VAL A 112 26.45 6.48 1.21
C VAL A 112 25.83 7.82 1.59
N ASP A 113 26.11 8.83 0.77
CA ASP A 113 25.48 10.14 0.76
C ASP A 113 25.45 10.61 -0.70
N ALA A 114 24.31 10.42 -1.37
CA ALA A 114 24.22 10.58 -2.82
C ALA A 114 22.87 11.12 -3.29
N ASP A 115 22.91 12.03 -4.26
CA ASP A 115 21.74 12.52 -4.98
C ASP A 115 21.35 11.51 -6.06
N LEU A 116 20.15 10.94 -5.91
CA LEU A 116 19.58 9.92 -6.79
C LEU A 116 18.28 10.44 -7.40
N SER A 117 17.88 9.87 -8.54
CA SER A 117 16.57 10.12 -9.14
C SER A 117 15.84 8.81 -9.34
N PHE A 118 14.55 8.79 -9.03
CA PHE A 118 13.73 7.61 -9.29
C PHE A 118 13.67 7.32 -10.78
N GLY A 119 13.91 6.05 -11.15
CA GLY A 119 13.81 5.59 -12.54
C GLY A 119 14.87 6.21 -13.46
N ALA A 120 16.00 6.66 -12.92
CA ALA A 120 17.12 7.12 -13.72
C ALA A 120 17.59 6.04 -14.70
N ALA A 121 17.92 6.43 -15.93
CA ALA A 121 18.41 5.50 -16.95
C ALA A 121 19.84 4.97 -16.66
N THR A 122 20.56 5.64 -15.77
CA THR A 122 21.94 5.32 -15.39
C THR A 122 22.09 5.40 -13.89
N ASP A 123 22.88 4.50 -13.32
CA ASP A 123 23.22 4.54 -11.90
C ASP A 123 24.14 5.74 -11.57
N THR A 124 24.04 6.25 -10.35
CA THR A 124 24.87 7.34 -9.84
C THR A 124 26.19 6.80 -9.30
N ALA A 125 27.32 7.31 -9.76
CA ALA A 125 28.64 6.93 -9.23
C ALA A 125 28.84 7.45 -7.80
N LEU A 126 29.37 6.61 -6.91
CA LEU A 126 29.64 6.96 -5.52
C LEU A 126 31.09 7.43 -5.31
N ALA A 127 31.31 8.33 -4.34
CA ALA A 127 32.64 8.87 -4.02
C ALA A 127 33.66 7.80 -3.57
N GLY A 128 33.18 6.71 -2.95
CA GLY A 128 34.00 5.56 -2.56
C GLY A 128 34.25 4.55 -3.68
N GLY A 129 33.77 4.82 -4.90
CA GLY A 129 33.66 3.84 -5.97
C GLY A 129 32.32 3.08 -5.91
N GLY A 130 31.97 2.44 -7.02
CA GLY A 130 30.70 1.74 -7.18
C GLY A 130 29.58 2.67 -7.67
N TYR A 131 28.37 2.13 -7.68
CA TYR A 131 27.19 2.81 -8.20
C TYR A 131 26.00 2.63 -7.27
N ALA A 132 25.12 3.62 -7.22
CA ALA A 132 23.84 3.57 -6.52
C ALA A 132 22.69 3.83 -7.47
N SER A 133 21.58 3.12 -7.28
CA SER A 133 20.31 3.37 -7.97
C SER A 133 19.17 3.48 -6.98
N LEU A 134 18.15 4.24 -7.36
CA LEU A 134 16.91 4.41 -6.61
C LEU A 134 15.73 4.06 -7.52
N ASN A 135 14.96 3.04 -7.16
CA ASN A 135 13.83 2.53 -7.93
C ASN A 135 12.53 2.86 -7.19
N ASP A 136 11.54 3.35 -7.95
CA ASP A 136 10.20 3.60 -7.42
C ASP A 136 9.43 2.27 -7.45
N LEU A 137 8.97 1.83 -6.28
CA LEU A 137 8.12 0.65 -6.13
C LEU A 137 6.67 1.03 -5.84
N THR A 138 6.34 2.32 -5.89
CA THR A 138 5.00 2.82 -5.61
C THR A 138 4.05 2.43 -6.76
N PRO A 139 2.92 1.80 -6.47
CA PRO A 139 1.92 1.44 -7.48
C PRO A 139 1.43 2.69 -8.22
N GLY A 140 1.62 2.75 -9.54
CA GLY A 140 1.27 3.94 -10.33
C GLY A 140 2.28 5.09 -10.23
N GLY A 141 3.47 4.84 -9.67
CA GLY A 141 4.49 5.84 -9.39
C GLY A 141 4.21 6.62 -8.10
N ILE A 142 4.92 7.73 -7.88
CA ILE A 142 4.78 8.66 -6.73
C ILE A 142 3.41 9.40 -6.67
N GLY A 143 2.32 8.68 -6.87
CA GLY A 143 0.93 9.16 -6.76
C GLY A 143 -0.06 8.06 -6.40
N GLY A 144 0.40 6.83 -6.12
CA GLY A 144 -0.44 5.77 -5.57
C GLY A 144 -0.81 5.97 -4.10
N LEU A 145 -0.01 6.77 -3.39
CA LEU A 145 -0.19 7.17 -2.00
C LEU A 145 0.13 8.65 -1.87
N ASP A 146 -0.64 9.35 -1.03
CA ASP A 146 -0.50 10.76 -0.78
C ASP A 146 0.52 11.03 0.34
N TYR A 147 0.62 10.18 1.37
CA TYR A 147 1.42 10.47 2.56
C TYR A 147 2.66 9.61 2.73
N ALA A 148 2.79 8.55 1.93
CA ALA A 148 3.96 7.67 1.94
C ALA A 148 4.53 7.46 0.54
N ILE A 149 5.84 7.21 0.49
CA ILE A 149 6.56 6.75 -0.69
C ILE A 149 7.26 5.44 -0.36
N MET A 150 7.29 4.54 -1.33
CA MET A 150 7.96 3.26 -1.19
C MET A 150 8.91 3.05 -2.37
N GLY A 151 10.03 2.40 -2.11
CA GLY A 151 11.03 2.22 -3.14
C GLY A 151 12.08 1.21 -2.75
N GLU A 152 13.09 1.19 -3.60
CA GLU A 152 14.28 0.38 -3.42
C GLU A 152 15.52 1.21 -3.70
N TRP A 153 16.59 0.93 -2.97
CA TRP A 153 17.92 1.33 -3.33
C TRP A 153 18.80 0.09 -3.60
N LEU A 154 19.70 0.21 -4.57
CA LEU A 154 20.70 -0.83 -4.87
C LEU A 154 22.09 -0.19 -4.86
N LEU A 155 23.06 -0.89 -4.29
CA LEU A 155 24.48 -0.54 -4.39
C LEU A 155 25.20 -1.60 -5.21
N LYS A 156 26.02 -1.16 -6.17
CA LYS A 156 26.72 -2.03 -7.12
C LYS A 156 28.23 -1.81 -7.07
N ASP A 157 28.97 -2.88 -7.29
CA ASP A 157 30.44 -2.83 -7.37
C ASP A 157 30.90 -2.08 -8.62
N ALA A 158 32.02 -1.36 -8.52
CA ALA A 158 32.56 -0.55 -9.60
C ALA A 158 33.07 -1.37 -10.79
N SER A 159 33.55 -2.59 -10.53
CA SER A 159 34.31 -3.39 -11.48
C SER A 159 33.42 -4.23 -12.40
N ASP A 160 32.28 -4.70 -11.89
CA ASP A 160 31.40 -5.63 -12.60
C ASP A 160 29.91 -5.26 -12.54
N ALA A 161 29.57 -4.15 -11.88
CA ALA A 161 28.20 -3.67 -11.68
C ALA A 161 27.27 -4.67 -10.97
N ASN A 162 27.81 -5.67 -10.28
CA ASN A 162 27.02 -6.61 -9.49
C ASN A 162 26.46 -5.93 -8.24
N VAL A 163 25.22 -6.24 -7.90
CA VAL A 163 24.57 -5.76 -6.67
C VAL A 163 25.32 -6.34 -5.47
N THR A 164 25.77 -5.45 -4.59
CA THR A 164 26.44 -5.79 -3.32
C THR A 164 25.51 -5.60 -2.13
N HIS A 165 24.60 -4.63 -2.22
CA HIS A 165 23.59 -4.36 -1.20
C HIS A 165 22.30 -3.94 -1.89
N ALA A 166 21.18 -4.33 -1.30
CA ALA A 166 19.86 -3.93 -1.75
C ALA A 166 19.02 -3.60 -0.52
N GLY A 167 18.13 -2.63 -0.62
CA GLY A 167 17.19 -2.35 0.44
C GLY A 167 15.88 -1.83 -0.10
N VAL A 168 14.79 -2.42 0.39
CA VAL A 168 13.45 -1.88 0.18
C VAL A 168 13.11 -0.97 1.35
N PHE A 169 12.42 0.14 1.07
CA PHE A 169 12.14 1.14 2.08
C PHE A 169 10.74 1.74 1.94
N LEU A 170 10.32 2.33 3.05
CA LEU A 170 9.13 3.14 3.19
C LEU A 170 9.52 4.44 3.93
N ALA A 171 9.03 5.57 3.43
CA ALA A 171 9.23 6.89 4.00
C ALA A 171 7.95 7.72 3.86
N GLY A 172 7.71 8.67 4.76
CA GLY A 172 6.55 9.56 4.62
C GLY A 172 6.14 10.31 5.88
N TYR A 173 4.95 10.92 5.81
CA TYR A 173 4.30 11.63 6.90
C TYR A 173 3.47 10.66 7.75
N GLN A 174 4.03 10.22 8.86
CA GLN A 174 3.34 9.32 9.78
C GLN A 174 2.15 10.00 10.45
N THR A 175 1.11 9.21 10.74
CA THR A 175 -0.02 9.66 11.53
C THR A 175 0.44 10.04 12.93
N PRO A 176 0.14 11.25 13.44
CA PRO A 176 0.43 11.57 14.83
C PRO A 176 -0.20 10.53 15.78
N VAL A 177 0.55 10.04 16.77
CA VAL A 177 0.02 9.07 17.76
C VAL A 177 -1.27 9.57 18.42
N ALA A 178 -1.40 10.88 18.66
CA ALA A 178 -2.62 11.48 19.22
C ALA A 178 -3.84 11.41 18.29
N ASN A 179 -3.62 11.22 16.99
CA ASN A 179 -4.64 11.11 15.96
C ASN A 179 -4.91 9.66 15.54
N MET A 180 -4.13 8.69 16.04
CA MET A 180 -4.39 7.29 15.79
C MET A 180 -5.76 6.89 16.32
N PRO A 181 -6.59 6.16 15.53
CA PRO A 181 -7.83 5.62 16.05
C PRO A 181 -7.55 4.70 17.25
N THR A 182 -8.40 4.75 18.26
CA THR A 182 -8.28 3.95 19.50
C THR A 182 -9.31 2.83 19.59
N SER A 183 -10.21 2.74 18.61
CA SER A 183 -11.26 1.73 18.53
C SER A 183 -11.72 1.52 17.09
N GLY A 184 -12.51 0.45 16.87
CA GLY A 184 -13.01 0.11 15.55
C GLY A 184 -11.99 -0.60 14.66
N THR A 185 -12.38 -0.78 13.40
CA THR A 185 -11.57 -1.46 12.38
C THR A 185 -11.52 -0.63 11.11
N ALA A 186 -10.37 -0.60 10.45
CA ALA A 186 -10.23 -0.07 9.09
C ALA A 186 -9.66 -1.15 8.17
N THR A 187 -10.09 -1.14 6.91
CA THR A 187 -9.54 -1.98 5.85
C THR A 187 -8.80 -1.09 4.86
N TYR A 188 -7.58 -1.50 4.53
CA TYR A 188 -6.69 -0.89 3.57
C TYR A 188 -6.52 -1.88 2.44
N SER A 189 -6.72 -1.45 1.21
CA SER A 189 -6.62 -2.33 0.06
C SER A 189 -6.18 -1.57 -1.17
N LEU A 190 -5.25 -2.14 -1.93
CA LEU A 190 -4.82 -1.58 -3.20
C LEU A 190 -4.45 -2.71 -4.16
N ASN A 191 -5.05 -2.66 -5.35
CA ASN A 191 -4.64 -3.52 -6.45
C ASN A 191 -3.25 -3.09 -6.93
N SER A 192 -2.36 -4.05 -7.15
CA SER A 192 -0.94 -3.80 -7.37
C SER A 192 -0.24 -3.07 -6.22
N GLY A 193 -0.81 -3.09 -5.00
CA GLY A 193 -0.30 -2.39 -3.83
C GLY A 193 0.95 -2.99 -3.17
N ALA A 194 1.42 -4.14 -3.64
CA ALA A 194 2.61 -4.83 -3.14
C ALA A 194 3.66 -4.99 -4.24
N ALA A 195 4.92 -4.75 -3.90
CA ALA A 195 6.07 -4.87 -4.78
C ALA A 195 7.29 -5.40 -4.04
N GLY A 196 8.30 -5.90 -4.75
CA GLY A 196 9.54 -6.34 -4.13
C GLY A 196 10.48 -7.07 -5.08
N GLU A 197 11.47 -7.73 -4.50
CA GLU A 197 12.42 -8.57 -5.22
C GLU A 197 12.45 -9.98 -4.63
N LEU A 198 12.53 -10.97 -5.52
CA LEU A 198 12.91 -12.33 -5.19
C LEU A 198 14.35 -12.57 -5.59
N PHE A 199 15.13 -13.10 -4.65
CA PHE A 199 16.49 -13.50 -4.86
C PHE A 199 16.60 -15.02 -4.95
N LEU A 200 17.09 -15.48 -6.11
CA LEU A 200 17.34 -16.88 -6.39
C LEU A 200 18.85 -17.21 -6.31
N PRO A 201 19.23 -18.35 -5.74
CA PRO A 201 20.61 -18.82 -5.78
C PRO A 201 21.02 -19.14 -7.22
N LYS A 202 22.11 -18.52 -7.70
CA LYS A 202 22.71 -18.82 -9.02
C LYS A 202 24.05 -19.55 -8.85
N PRO A 203 24.12 -20.87 -9.14
CA PRO A 203 25.38 -21.61 -9.05
C PRO A 203 26.44 -21.02 -10.00
N GLY A 204 27.62 -20.70 -9.47
CA GLY A 204 28.79 -20.32 -10.27
C GLY A 204 28.81 -18.88 -10.82
N SER A 205 27.84 -18.04 -10.45
CA SER A 205 27.82 -16.60 -10.79
C SER A 205 27.61 -15.81 -9.49
N PHE A 206 28.71 -15.69 -8.74
CA PHE A 206 28.77 -14.91 -7.51
C PHE A 206 28.49 -13.43 -7.82
N GLY A 207 27.59 -12.79 -7.08
CA GLY A 207 27.20 -11.39 -7.31
C GLY A 207 26.06 -11.17 -8.33
N GLN A 208 25.64 -12.21 -9.06
CA GLN A 208 24.45 -12.18 -9.90
C GLN A 208 23.37 -13.06 -9.30
N ALA A 209 22.77 -12.64 -8.18
CA ALA A 209 21.49 -13.23 -7.80
C ALA A 209 20.54 -13.07 -9.00
N SER A 210 19.89 -14.15 -9.42
CA SER A 210 18.78 -13.98 -10.36
C SER A 210 17.68 -13.26 -9.58
N GLN A 211 17.60 -11.95 -9.80
CA GLN A 211 16.58 -11.09 -9.25
C GLN A 211 15.35 -11.21 -10.12
N LEU A 212 14.20 -11.44 -9.51
CA LEU A 212 12.90 -11.28 -10.14
C LEU A 212 12.14 -10.19 -9.41
N ASN A 213 11.47 -9.33 -10.17
CA ASN A 213 10.55 -8.34 -9.64
C ASN A 213 9.29 -9.06 -9.16
N LEU A 214 8.78 -8.66 -8.00
CA LEU A 214 7.52 -9.10 -7.45
C LEU A 214 6.51 -7.96 -7.54
N ALA A 215 5.26 -8.31 -7.87
CA ALA A 215 4.14 -7.38 -7.84
C ALA A 215 2.85 -8.13 -7.49
N GLY A 216 1.92 -7.48 -6.81
CA GLY A 216 0.59 -8.03 -6.55
C GLY A 216 -0.28 -7.13 -5.68
N ASP A 217 -1.39 -7.67 -5.21
CA ASP A 217 -2.40 -6.93 -4.45
C ASP A 217 -2.12 -7.01 -2.96
N VAL A 218 -2.55 -5.98 -2.22
CA VAL A 218 -2.53 -5.97 -0.75
C VAL A 218 -3.93 -5.74 -0.18
N SER A 219 -4.24 -6.47 0.89
CA SER A 219 -5.37 -6.18 1.78
C SER A 219 -4.94 -6.32 3.23
N LEU A 220 -5.18 -5.30 4.04
CA LEU A 220 -4.84 -5.26 5.45
C LEU A 220 -6.05 -4.73 6.25
N THR A 221 -6.42 -5.42 7.32
CA THR A 221 -7.36 -4.93 8.32
C THR A 221 -6.59 -4.56 9.58
N ALA A 222 -6.75 -3.31 10.02
CA ALA A 222 -6.29 -2.84 11.31
C ALA A 222 -7.48 -2.82 12.28
N ASN A 223 -7.32 -3.48 13.43
CA ASN A 223 -8.24 -3.41 14.55
C ASN A 223 -7.61 -2.56 15.66
N PHE A 224 -8.03 -1.31 15.75
CA PHE A 224 -7.48 -0.34 16.68
C PHE A 224 -7.93 -0.60 18.12
N GLY A 225 -9.06 -1.28 18.32
CA GLY A 225 -9.53 -1.67 19.65
C GLY A 225 -8.72 -2.80 20.27
N THR A 226 -8.24 -3.75 19.46
CA THR A 226 -7.39 -4.86 19.94
C THR A 226 -5.90 -4.63 19.69
N GLY A 227 -5.53 -3.58 18.96
CA GLY A 227 -4.16 -3.34 18.52
C GLY A 227 -3.62 -4.42 17.59
N ALA A 228 -4.47 -5.04 16.77
CA ALA A 228 -4.08 -6.15 15.90
C ALA A 228 -4.16 -5.75 14.42
N ILE A 229 -3.26 -6.30 13.60
CA ILE A 229 -3.38 -6.26 12.15
C ILE A 229 -3.45 -7.69 11.59
N SER A 230 -4.26 -7.87 10.56
CA SER A 230 -4.38 -9.11 9.80
C SER A 230 -4.62 -8.80 8.34
N GLY A 231 -3.96 -9.50 7.42
CA GLY A 231 -4.08 -9.23 5.99
C GLY A 231 -3.43 -10.28 5.11
N ALA A 232 -3.33 -9.97 3.82
CA ALA A 232 -2.66 -10.81 2.85
C ALA A 232 -2.09 -10.01 1.67
N LEU A 233 -1.04 -10.57 1.08
CA LEU A 233 -0.58 -10.27 -0.28
C LEU A 233 -1.12 -11.36 -1.20
N THR A 234 -1.85 -10.99 -2.24
CA THR A 234 -2.54 -11.92 -3.15
C THR A 234 -2.29 -11.58 -4.60
N ASN A 235 -2.61 -12.52 -5.51
CA ASN A 235 -2.37 -12.36 -6.95
C ASN A 235 -0.93 -11.95 -7.28
N MET A 236 0.02 -12.36 -6.43
CA MET A 236 1.41 -12.01 -6.60
C MET A 236 1.98 -12.72 -7.83
N VAL A 237 2.82 -12.03 -8.56
CA VAL A 237 3.55 -12.54 -9.71
C VAL A 237 5.03 -12.19 -9.61
N ALA A 238 5.86 -13.02 -10.25
CA ALA A 238 7.27 -12.77 -10.45
C ALA A 238 7.56 -12.48 -11.93
N SER A 239 8.50 -11.58 -12.23
CA SER A 239 8.99 -11.33 -13.58
C SER A 239 10.48 -11.00 -13.59
N ALA A 240 11.18 -11.39 -14.65
CA ALA A 240 12.56 -10.96 -14.83
C ALA A 240 12.62 -9.44 -15.08
N PRO A 241 13.67 -8.73 -14.63
CA PRO A 241 13.87 -7.31 -14.92
C PRO A 241 13.75 -7.02 -16.43
N GLY A 242 12.91 -6.05 -16.78
CA GLY A 242 12.62 -5.69 -18.18
C GLY A 242 11.71 -6.67 -18.95
N SER A 243 11.22 -7.73 -18.32
CA SER A 243 10.28 -8.68 -18.93
C SER A 243 8.84 -8.30 -18.66
N THR A 244 7.97 -8.50 -19.66
CA THR A 244 6.51 -8.44 -19.52
C THR A 244 5.88 -9.79 -19.20
N THR A 245 6.66 -10.88 -19.26
CA THR A 245 6.19 -12.22 -18.92
C THR A 245 6.24 -12.39 -17.42
N THR A 246 5.10 -12.79 -16.84
CA THR A 246 4.93 -13.02 -15.41
C THR A 246 4.65 -14.49 -15.12
N THR A 247 5.10 -14.96 -13.97
CA THR A 247 4.78 -16.28 -13.42
C THR A 247 4.04 -16.12 -12.09
N PRO A 248 3.04 -16.95 -11.77
CA PRO A 248 2.37 -16.89 -10.47
C PRO A 248 3.37 -17.11 -9.32
N TRP A 249 3.29 -16.24 -8.31
CA TRP A 249 4.11 -16.30 -7.09
C TRP A 249 3.27 -16.61 -5.85
N ASN A 250 3.92 -16.77 -4.71
CA ASN A 250 3.29 -17.06 -3.42
C ASN A 250 2.30 -15.96 -3.03
N SER A 251 1.14 -16.35 -2.50
CA SER A 251 0.34 -15.50 -1.63
C SER A 251 0.92 -15.54 -0.22
N VAL A 252 0.80 -14.44 0.51
CA VAL A 252 1.47 -14.23 1.80
C VAL A 252 0.45 -13.76 2.81
N SER A 253 0.40 -14.38 3.98
CA SER A 253 -0.37 -13.88 5.12
C SER A 253 0.41 -12.80 5.87
N LEU A 254 -0.29 -11.79 6.38
CA LEU A 254 0.24 -10.68 7.17
C LEU A 254 -0.45 -10.70 8.54
N ASN A 255 0.32 -10.84 9.62
CA ASN A 255 -0.24 -10.82 10.98
C ASN A 255 0.69 -10.06 11.92
N GLY A 256 0.15 -9.23 12.79
CA GLY A 256 0.97 -8.40 13.66
C GLY A 256 0.20 -7.59 14.70
N SER A 257 0.92 -6.71 15.37
CA SER A 257 0.41 -5.84 16.44
C SER A 257 0.75 -4.38 16.18
N ILE A 258 -0.20 -3.51 16.51
CA ILE A 258 -0.07 -2.06 16.47
C ILE A 258 0.57 -1.56 17.77
N SER A 259 1.51 -0.63 17.65
CA SER A 259 2.13 0.08 18.78
C SER A 259 2.31 1.55 18.41
N GLY A 260 1.45 2.40 18.95
CA GLY A 260 1.38 3.81 18.56
C GLY A 260 0.90 3.96 17.12
N ASP A 261 1.69 4.62 16.29
CA ASP A 261 1.51 4.85 14.86
C ASP A 261 2.25 3.83 13.97
N THR A 262 2.87 2.82 14.57
CA THR A 262 3.60 1.75 13.88
C THR A 262 2.99 0.38 14.12
N PHE A 263 3.39 -0.60 13.32
CA PHE A 263 3.06 -2.00 13.55
C PHE A 263 4.22 -2.92 13.11
N SER A 264 4.28 -4.10 13.73
CA SER A 264 5.23 -5.15 13.34
C SER A 264 4.59 -6.52 13.48
N GLY A 265 5.15 -7.51 12.79
CA GLY A 265 4.53 -8.83 12.73
C GLY A 265 5.30 -9.86 11.91
N ALA A 266 4.60 -10.94 11.59
CA ALA A 266 5.10 -12.08 10.85
C ALA A 266 4.41 -12.22 9.49
N THR A 267 5.16 -12.74 8.54
CA THR A 267 4.67 -13.17 7.22
C THR A 267 4.81 -14.68 7.07
N ALA A 268 3.90 -15.29 6.32
CA ALA A 268 4.01 -16.70 5.95
C ALA A 268 3.36 -16.98 4.60
N ALA A 269 3.99 -17.83 3.79
CA ALA A 269 3.41 -18.28 2.53
C ALA A 269 2.09 -19.03 2.78
N THR A 270 1.02 -18.63 2.10
CA THR A 270 -0.29 -19.30 2.12
C THR A 270 -0.53 -20.13 0.86
N THR A 271 0.21 -19.84 -0.21
CA THR A 271 0.27 -20.65 -1.42
C THR A 271 1.72 -20.87 -1.84
N ALA A 272 1.99 -21.94 -2.57
CA ALA A 272 3.30 -22.26 -3.13
C ALA A 272 3.14 -22.86 -4.53
N PRO A 273 3.07 -22.02 -5.59
CA PRO A 273 2.96 -22.49 -6.96
C PRO A 273 4.09 -23.46 -7.34
N SER A 274 3.79 -24.47 -8.17
CA SER A 274 4.79 -25.46 -8.61
C SER A 274 5.64 -24.95 -9.77
N ASN A 275 6.39 -23.87 -9.56
CA ASN A 275 7.34 -23.32 -10.53
C ASN A 275 8.68 -22.92 -9.86
N ALA A 276 9.69 -22.63 -10.68
CA ALA A 276 11.04 -22.32 -10.19
C ALA A 276 11.15 -20.96 -9.49
N ASP A 277 10.18 -20.08 -9.68
CA ASP A 277 10.18 -18.70 -9.17
C ASP A 277 9.42 -18.59 -7.84
N ALA A 278 8.74 -19.64 -7.39
CA ALA A 278 8.04 -19.66 -6.10
C ALA A 278 8.95 -20.10 -4.94
N LEU A 279 8.62 -19.61 -3.74
CA LEU A 279 9.12 -20.10 -2.46
C LEU A 279 8.36 -21.36 -2.02
N ALA A 280 8.96 -22.17 -1.16
CA ALA A 280 8.30 -23.29 -0.52
C ALA A 280 7.13 -22.84 0.39
N SER A 281 6.16 -23.72 0.65
CA SER A 281 5.04 -23.42 1.56
C SER A 281 5.46 -23.23 3.02
N SER A 282 6.67 -23.64 3.39
CA SER A 282 7.27 -23.39 4.69
C SER A 282 7.89 -22.00 4.82
N ALA A 283 7.82 -21.16 3.78
CA ALA A 283 8.44 -19.86 3.81
C ALA A 283 7.78 -18.95 4.85
N THR A 284 8.61 -18.33 5.69
CA THR A 284 8.21 -17.42 6.76
C THR A 284 9.10 -16.19 6.76
N GLY A 285 8.64 -15.12 7.39
CA GLY A 285 9.41 -13.91 7.55
C GLY A 285 8.74 -12.92 8.49
N SER A 286 8.98 -11.64 8.25
CA SER A 286 8.55 -10.56 9.12
C SER A 286 7.99 -9.39 8.32
N LEU A 287 7.26 -8.52 9.00
CA LEU A 287 6.82 -7.24 8.46
C LEU A 287 7.01 -6.14 9.51
N SER A 288 7.32 -4.93 9.04
CA SER A 288 7.36 -3.71 9.85
C SER A 288 6.83 -2.54 9.04
N GLY A 289 5.95 -1.75 9.62
CA GLY A 289 5.29 -0.66 8.91
C GLY A 289 4.68 0.38 9.85
N GLY A 290 3.87 1.26 9.27
CA GLY A 290 3.16 2.28 10.01
C GLY A 290 1.96 2.84 9.28
N PHE A 291 1.29 3.74 9.99
CA PHE A 291 0.13 4.49 9.49
C PHE A 291 0.58 5.88 9.04
N TYR A 292 0.02 6.35 7.93
CA TYR A 292 0.38 7.59 7.28
C TYR A 292 -0.86 8.45 7.03
N GLY A 293 -0.63 9.76 6.94
CA GLY A 293 -1.69 10.76 6.82
C GLY A 293 -2.30 11.17 8.17
N PRO A 294 -3.06 12.28 8.23
CA PRO A 294 -3.54 12.85 9.49
C PRO A 294 -4.38 11.91 10.35
N TRP A 295 -5.05 10.92 9.76
CA TRP A 295 -6.03 10.06 10.44
C TRP A 295 -5.85 8.58 10.14
N ALA A 296 -4.60 8.13 9.95
CA ALA A 296 -4.30 6.78 9.47
C ALA A 296 -4.98 6.49 8.12
N ASP A 297 -4.93 7.48 7.22
CA ASP A 297 -5.54 7.45 5.90
C ASP A 297 -4.88 6.38 5.00
N GLU A 298 -3.62 6.07 5.27
CA GLU A 298 -2.79 5.13 4.54
C GLU A 298 -2.02 4.20 5.48
N VAL A 299 -1.62 3.04 4.95
CA VAL A 299 -0.65 2.13 5.56
C VAL A 299 0.46 1.85 4.58
N GLY A 300 1.65 1.62 5.12
CA GLY A 300 2.75 1.02 4.37
C GLY A 300 3.58 0.12 5.25
N ALA A 301 4.22 -0.88 4.66
CA ALA A 301 5.18 -1.72 5.37
C ALA A 301 6.25 -2.26 4.44
N VAL A 302 7.39 -2.60 5.02
CA VAL A 302 8.38 -3.51 4.44
C VAL A 302 8.14 -4.91 4.98
N TRP A 303 8.41 -5.91 4.15
CA TRP A 303 8.23 -7.31 4.50
C TRP A 303 9.36 -8.19 3.95
N THR A 304 9.55 -9.34 4.58
CA THR A 304 10.51 -10.36 4.18
C THR A 304 9.83 -11.71 4.11
N LEU A 305 10.35 -12.64 3.30
CA LEU A 305 9.87 -14.03 3.25
C LEU A 305 11.01 -14.95 2.78
N SER A 306 11.27 -16.05 3.48
CA SER A 306 12.36 -16.96 3.13
C SER A 306 12.00 -18.41 3.41
N ASP A 307 12.43 -19.33 2.54
CA ASP A 307 12.41 -20.78 2.77
C ASP A 307 13.80 -21.36 3.08
N GLY A 308 14.80 -20.49 3.32
CA GLY A 308 16.20 -20.85 3.56
C GLY A 308 17.02 -21.13 2.29
N ALA A 309 16.36 -21.36 1.14
CA ALA A 309 17.02 -21.53 -0.15
C ALA A 309 16.87 -20.30 -1.06
N LYS A 310 15.71 -19.65 -0.98
CA LYS A 310 15.32 -18.45 -1.70
C LYS A 310 14.77 -17.44 -0.70
N SER A 311 14.91 -16.16 -1.03
CA SER A 311 14.42 -15.09 -0.16
C SER A 311 13.82 -13.97 -0.97
N ALA A 312 12.73 -13.40 -0.45
CA ALA A 312 12.09 -12.23 -0.99
C ALA A 312 12.08 -11.12 0.05
N VAL A 313 12.22 -9.89 -0.44
CA VAL A 313 11.99 -8.66 0.33
C VAL A 313 11.04 -7.79 -0.48
N GLY A 314 10.22 -7.02 0.20
CA GLY A 314 9.33 -6.13 -0.52
C GLY A 314 8.74 -5.05 0.36
N VAL A 315 7.91 -4.26 -0.29
CA VAL A 315 7.09 -3.21 0.29
C VAL A 315 5.64 -3.45 -0.10
N PHE A 316 4.73 -2.92 0.71
CA PHE A 316 3.38 -2.68 0.26
C PHE A 316 2.90 -1.35 0.82
N GLY A 317 1.88 -0.80 0.20
CA GLY A 317 1.09 0.27 0.78
C GLY A 317 -0.32 0.31 0.20
N ALA A 318 -1.22 0.91 0.97
CA ALA A 318 -2.63 1.01 0.61
C ALA A 318 -3.29 2.18 1.34
N ALA A 319 -4.26 2.79 0.69
CA ALA A 319 -5.17 3.74 1.31
C ALA A 319 -6.35 3.02 1.97
N THR A 320 -6.96 3.67 2.95
CA THR A 320 -8.24 3.25 3.52
C THR A 320 -9.29 3.14 2.41
N SER A 321 -9.90 1.97 2.28
CA SER A 321 -11.13 1.87 1.50
C SER A 321 -12.29 2.24 2.40
N PHE A 322 -12.81 3.46 2.26
CA PHE A 322 -14.13 3.79 2.79
C PHE A 322 -15.17 3.00 2.01
N THR A 323 -15.44 1.77 2.43
CA THR A 323 -16.74 1.19 2.16
C THR A 323 -17.72 1.95 3.03
N VAL A 324 -18.38 2.95 2.44
CA VAL A 324 -19.70 3.32 2.92
C VAL A 324 -20.53 2.05 2.85
N SER A 325 -20.62 1.32 3.97
CA SER A 325 -21.74 0.41 4.14
C SER A 325 -22.96 1.28 3.83
N PRO A 326 -23.78 0.94 2.83
CA PRO A 326 -25.02 1.67 2.64
C PRO A 326 -25.69 1.77 4.02
N PRO A 327 -26.21 2.95 4.41
CA PRO A 327 -26.96 3.07 5.66
C PRO A 327 -27.88 1.86 5.72
N ALA A 328 -27.93 1.17 6.88
CA ALA A 328 -28.85 0.06 7.08
C ALA A 328 -30.17 0.47 6.44
N ALA A 329 -30.60 -0.27 5.40
CA ALA A 329 -31.70 0.14 4.53
C ALA A 329 -32.79 0.67 5.44
N ALA A 330 -33.18 1.94 5.26
CA ALA A 330 -34.06 2.64 6.19
C ALA A 330 -35.15 1.65 6.59
N THR A 331 -35.11 1.17 7.83
CA THR A 331 -36.09 0.17 8.25
C THR A 331 -37.40 0.90 8.10
N THR A 332 -38.23 0.48 7.16
CA THR A 332 -39.62 0.92 7.12
C THR A 332 -40.15 0.54 8.49
N GLY A 333 -40.27 1.51 9.38
CA GLY A 333 -40.79 1.29 10.71
C GLY A 333 -42.12 0.59 10.53
N ALA A 334 -42.18 -0.67 10.93
CA ALA A 334 -43.34 -1.52 11.05
C ALA A 334 -44.41 -1.38 9.93
N THR A 335 -44.47 -2.39 9.05
CA THR A 335 -45.64 -2.71 8.19
C THR A 335 -45.97 -1.65 7.12
N PRO A 336 -46.16 -2.02 5.84
CA PRO A 336 -46.81 -1.12 4.88
C PRO A 336 -48.13 -0.64 5.52
N PRO A 337 -48.37 0.67 5.69
CA PRO A 337 -49.62 1.15 6.25
C PRO A 337 -50.73 0.76 5.27
N THR A 338 -51.51 -0.28 5.62
CA THR A 338 -52.71 -0.71 4.87
C THR A 338 -53.89 0.24 5.07
N THR A 339 -53.67 1.36 5.76
CA THR A 339 -54.68 2.40 5.98
C THR A 339 -54.04 3.78 5.81
N ALA A 340 -54.72 4.63 5.02
CA ALA A 340 -54.28 5.90 4.45
C ALA A 340 -53.99 7.05 5.45
N THR A 341 -53.34 6.78 6.58
CA THR A 341 -53.05 7.79 7.62
C THR A 341 -51.56 8.20 7.64
N GLY A 342 -50.74 7.70 6.70
CA GLY A 342 -49.29 7.91 6.67
C GLY A 342 -48.73 8.73 5.50
N GLY A 343 -49.56 9.46 4.74
CA GLY A 343 -49.08 10.46 3.76
C GLY A 343 -48.47 9.93 2.45
N PHE A 344 -48.27 8.63 2.27
CA PHE A 344 -47.87 8.06 0.97
C PHE A 344 -49.10 7.90 0.05
N GLN A 345 -49.07 8.57 -1.10
CA GLN A 345 -50.09 8.43 -2.15
C GLN A 345 -49.91 7.07 -2.85
N GLN A 346 -50.90 6.19 -2.75
CA GLN A 346 -50.90 4.93 -3.52
C GLN A 346 -51.41 5.19 -4.94
N ALA A 347 -50.68 4.71 -5.94
CA ALA A 347 -51.13 4.75 -7.32
C ALA A 347 -52.27 3.73 -7.52
N THR A 348 -53.47 4.22 -7.83
CA THR A 348 -54.59 3.41 -8.32
C THR A 348 -54.70 3.58 -9.83
N GLN A 349 -55.45 2.69 -10.50
CA GLN A 349 -55.69 2.79 -11.95
C GLN A 349 -56.37 4.12 -12.37
N ALA A 350 -57.01 4.82 -11.43
CA ALA A 350 -57.63 6.13 -11.63
C ALA A 350 -56.81 7.30 -11.05
N SER A 351 -55.61 7.05 -10.51
CA SER A 351 -54.81 8.10 -9.87
C SER A 351 -54.14 9.01 -10.90
N PRO A 352 -53.90 10.28 -10.54
CA PRO A 352 -53.13 11.18 -11.37
C PRO A 352 -51.75 10.59 -11.70
N ASN A 353 -51.31 10.72 -12.94
CA ASN A 353 -49.99 10.30 -13.38
C ASN A 353 -49.21 11.49 -13.96
N PHE A 354 -47.90 11.36 -14.06
CA PHE A 354 -47.03 12.43 -14.59
C PHE A 354 -47.01 12.49 -16.13
N THR A 355 -47.95 11.82 -16.82
CA THR A 355 -48.02 11.81 -18.28
C THR A 355 -48.95 12.93 -18.74
N LEU A 356 -48.35 13.96 -19.36
CA LEU A 356 -49.03 15.16 -19.88
C LEU A 356 -50.22 14.85 -20.81
N ALA A 357 -50.27 13.66 -21.41
CA ALA A 357 -51.29 13.25 -22.37
C ALA A 357 -52.63 12.79 -21.74
N SER A 358 -52.67 12.45 -20.45
CA SER A 358 -53.82 11.73 -19.85
C SER A 358 -54.82 12.61 -19.08
N GLY A 359 -54.64 13.94 -19.08
CA GLY A 359 -55.59 14.89 -18.47
C GLY A 359 -55.72 14.81 -16.94
N SER A 360 -54.96 13.93 -16.27
CA SER A 360 -55.01 13.68 -14.83
C SER A 360 -53.61 13.84 -14.25
N ILE A 361 -53.11 15.08 -14.31
CA ILE A 361 -51.85 15.49 -13.71
C ILE A 361 -52.10 15.84 -12.23
N PRO A 362 -51.19 15.49 -11.30
CA PRO A 362 -51.28 15.97 -9.92
C PRO A 362 -51.44 17.49 -9.86
N ALA A 363 -52.39 18.00 -9.06
CA ALA A 363 -52.58 19.43 -8.94
C ALA A 363 -51.30 20.11 -8.40
N ALA A 364 -51.05 21.36 -8.82
CA ALA A 364 -50.01 22.18 -8.19
C ALA A 364 -50.24 22.24 -6.67
N GLY A 365 -49.17 22.07 -5.89
CA GLY A 365 -49.20 21.89 -4.44
C GLY A 365 -49.32 20.45 -3.97
N THR A 366 -49.44 19.46 -4.86
CA THR A 366 -49.37 18.04 -4.46
C THR A 366 -47.99 17.73 -3.92
N ALA A 367 -47.93 17.33 -2.65
CA ALA A 367 -46.70 16.95 -1.95
C ALA A 367 -46.45 15.45 -2.03
N PHE A 368 -45.23 15.07 -2.39
CA PHE A 368 -44.75 13.70 -2.41
C PHE A 368 -43.73 13.52 -1.29
N ALA A 369 -44.00 12.59 -0.37
CA ALA A 369 -43.03 12.22 0.65
C ALA A 369 -41.79 11.61 0.00
N LEU A 370 -40.61 12.11 0.34
CA LEU A 370 -39.34 11.57 -0.14
C LEU A 370 -38.81 10.54 0.84
N THR A 371 -38.33 9.41 0.31
CA THR A 371 -37.40 8.58 1.07
C THR A 371 -36.02 9.14 0.83
N GLN A 372 -35.37 9.67 1.87
CA GLN A 372 -34.06 10.28 1.73
C GLN A 372 -33.01 9.56 2.57
N SER A 373 -31.76 9.68 2.11
CA SER A 373 -30.56 9.30 2.84
C SER A 373 -29.61 10.47 2.75
N ALA A 374 -29.37 11.11 3.88
CA ALA A 374 -28.50 12.25 4.07
C ALA A 374 -27.23 11.80 4.80
N LEU A 375 -26.12 12.33 4.33
CA LEU A 375 -24.81 12.24 4.95
C LEU A 375 -24.44 13.64 5.44
N GLN A 376 -23.94 13.72 6.67
CA GLN A 376 -23.32 14.93 7.20
C GLN A 376 -21.81 14.80 7.12
N VAL A 377 -21.16 15.88 6.68
CA VAL A 377 -19.71 16.05 6.81
C VAL A 377 -19.43 16.53 8.22
N THR A 378 -18.76 15.71 9.01
CA THR A 378 -18.33 16.04 10.36
C THR A 378 -16.83 16.33 10.38
N THR A 379 -16.33 16.88 11.49
CA THR A 379 -14.89 17.07 11.69
C THR A 379 -14.10 15.75 11.70
N THR A 380 -14.77 14.60 11.82
CA THR A 380 -14.17 13.26 11.83
C THR A 380 -14.53 12.43 10.58
N GLY A 381 -15.06 13.07 9.52
CA GLY A 381 -15.42 12.39 8.26
C GLY A 381 -16.92 12.39 7.96
N LEU A 382 -17.36 11.50 7.06
CA LEU A 382 -18.76 11.37 6.66
C LEU A 382 -19.52 10.46 7.63
N SER A 383 -20.68 10.90 8.11
CA SER A 383 -21.60 10.06 8.89
C SER A 383 -23.04 10.23 8.43
N ALA A 384 -23.92 9.28 8.75
CA ALA A 384 -25.34 9.43 8.46
C ALA A 384 -25.91 10.62 9.26
N ASP A 385 -26.58 11.54 8.57
CA ASP A 385 -27.29 12.65 9.21
C ASP A 385 -28.63 12.12 9.74
N ALA A 386 -28.63 11.62 10.97
CA ALA A 386 -29.83 11.05 11.59
C ALA A 386 -30.98 12.06 11.70
N ALA A 387 -30.69 13.36 11.85
CA ALA A 387 -31.71 14.39 11.96
C ALA A 387 -32.38 14.63 10.61
N THR A 388 -31.59 14.77 9.54
CA THR A 388 -32.13 14.91 8.18
C THR A 388 -32.79 13.61 7.71
N ASN A 389 -32.27 12.43 8.09
CA ASN A 389 -32.91 11.14 7.77
C ASN A 389 -34.23 10.91 8.51
N ALA A 390 -34.41 11.51 9.69
CA ALA A 390 -35.66 11.45 10.44
C ALA A 390 -36.66 12.55 10.01
N ALA A 391 -36.20 13.58 9.33
CA ALA A 391 -37.06 14.66 8.82
C ALA A 391 -37.91 14.16 7.63
N THR A 392 -39.20 14.51 7.65
CA THR A 392 -40.09 14.27 6.52
C THR A 392 -39.85 15.32 5.45
N ALA A 393 -39.01 15.01 4.46
CA ALA A 393 -38.89 15.86 3.29
C ALA A 393 -40.07 15.64 2.33
N THR A 394 -40.54 16.74 1.74
CA THR A 394 -41.60 16.70 0.72
C THR A 394 -41.15 17.41 -0.54
N LEU A 395 -41.45 16.79 -1.68
CA LEU A 395 -41.33 17.43 -2.98
C LEU A 395 -42.73 17.88 -3.41
N SER A 396 -42.96 19.18 -3.50
CA SER A 396 -44.25 19.73 -3.94
C SER A 396 -44.18 20.12 -5.40
N LEU A 397 -45.12 19.64 -6.22
CA LEU A 397 -45.21 20.07 -7.62
C LEU A 397 -45.67 21.53 -7.67
N VAL A 398 -44.85 22.43 -8.23
CA VAL A 398 -45.18 23.85 -8.36
C VAL A 398 -45.85 24.11 -9.71
N ASN A 399 -45.30 23.55 -10.78
CA ASN A 399 -45.87 23.66 -12.13
C ASN A 399 -45.52 22.42 -12.95
N LEU A 400 -46.49 21.88 -13.69
CA LEU A 400 -46.26 20.87 -14.72
C LEU A 400 -46.89 21.35 -16.03
N SER A 401 -46.08 21.84 -16.96
CA SER A 401 -46.49 22.21 -18.31
C SER A 401 -45.64 21.50 -19.36
N SER A 402 -46.05 21.59 -20.62
CA SER A 402 -45.25 21.08 -21.75
C SER A 402 -43.95 21.86 -21.98
N SER A 403 -43.80 23.05 -21.37
CA SER A 403 -42.63 23.92 -21.53
C SER A 403 -41.76 24.06 -20.28
N ALA A 404 -42.29 23.73 -19.10
CA ALA A 404 -41.54 23.78 -17.84
C ALA A 404 -42.17 22.86 -16.79
N THR A 405 -41.32 22.15 -16.07
CA THR A 405 -41.68 21.44 -14.84
C THR A 405 -40.88 22.03 -13.68
N SER A 406 -41.54 22.46 -12.61
CA SER A 406 -40.87 22.94 -11.41
C SER A 406 -41.42 22.28 -10.16
N PHE A 407 -40.52 22.00 -9.23
CA PHE A 407 -40.82 21.43 -7.92
C PHE A 407 -40.22 22.32 -6.83
N GLU A 408 -40.88 22.35 -5.68
CA GLU A 408 -40.38 22.95 -4.45
C GLU A 408 -39.98 21.82 -3.50
N LEU A 409 -38.70 21.77 -3.13
CA LEU A 409 -38.21 20.85 -2.10
C LEU A 409 -38.35 21.52 -0.73
N LYS A 410 -39.05 20.87 0.20
CA LYS A 410 -39.11 21.26 1.62
C LYS A 410 -38.43 20.19 2.45
N LEU A 411 -37.34 20.57 3.12
CA LEU A 411 -36.56 19.73 4.03
C LEU A 411 -37.08 19.86 5.46
#